data_AF-A0A961NMR7-F1
#
_entry.id   AF-A0A961NMR7-F1
#
_cell.length_a   1.000
_cell.length_b   1.000
_cell.length_c   1.000
_cell.angle_alpha   90.00
_cell.angle_beta   90.00
_cell.angle_gamma   90.00
#
_symmetry.space_group_name_H-M   'P 1'
#
loop_
_entity.id
_entity.type
_entity.pdbx_description
1 polymer ?
#
loop_
_entity_poly.entity_id
_entity_poly.type
_entity_poly.pdbx_seq_one_letter_code
_entity_poly.pdbx_strand_id
1 'polypeptide(L)' 'MKVLLIGSGGREHALYWKIKQSPLLTAIRVFPGNGGIPSTDLV' A
#
# COMPACT_ATOMS: atom_id res chain seq x y z
N MET A 1 4.24 9.73 -7.35
CA MET A 1 3.10 10.03 -6.46
C MET A 1 3.28 9.29 -5.15
N LYS A 2 3.03 9.96 -4.02
CA LYS A 2 3.06 9.35 -2.68
C LYS A 2 1.63 9.01 -2.26
N VAL A 3 1.41 7.80 -1.76
CA VAL A 3 0.09 7.29 -1.38
C VAL A 3 0.07 6.85 0.08
N LEU A 4 -0.98 7.21 0.80
CA LEU A 4 -1.30 6.67 2.12
C LEU A 4 -2.59 5.84 1.99
N LEU A 5 -2.49 4.55 2.30
CA LEU A 5 -3.62 3.62 2.32
C LEU A 5 -4.05 3.36 3.77
N ILE A 6 -5.33 3.59 4.08
CA ILE A 6 -5.86 3.45 5.44
C ILE A 6 -6.71 2.18 5.54
N GLY A 7 -6.38 1.34 6.51
CA GLY A 7 -7.08 0.10 6.84
C GLY A 7 -6.14 -1.10 6.97
N SER A 8 -6.72 -2.26 7.27
CA SER A 8 -6.00 -3.50 7.62
C SER A 8 -6.69 -4.77 7.12
N GLY A 9 -7.76 -4.65 6.33
CA GLY A 9 -8.50 -5.79 5.79
C GLY A 9 -7.90 -6.36 4.50
N GLY A 10 -8.55 -7.40 3.99
CA GLY A 10 -8.19 -8.00 2.70
C GLY A 10 -8.40 -7.05 1.50
N ARG A 11 -9.36 -6.12 1.61
CA ARG A 11 -9.59 -5.09 0.59
C ARG A 11 -8.37 -4.19 0.43
N GLU A 12 -7.81 -3.72 1.53
CA GLU A 12 -6.63 -2.87 1.51
C GLU A 12 -5.41 -3.62 0.99
N HIS A 13 -5.29 -4.92 1.31
CA HIS A 13 -4.25 -5.76 0.70
C HIS A 13 -4.36 -5.78 -0.82
N ALA A 14 -5.55 -6.04 -1.37
CA ALA A 14 -5.77 -6.06 -2.82
C ALA A 14 -5.49 -4.70 -3.46
N LEU A 15 -5.91 -3.60 -2.82
CA LEU A 15 -5.63 -2.24 -3.28
C LEU A 15 -4.13 -1.94 -3.28
N TYR A 16 -3.41 -2.26 -2.21
CA TYR A 16 -1.96 -2.10 -2.13
C TYR A 16 -1.27 -2.84 -3.28
N TRP A 17 -1.66 -4.10 -3.54
CA TRP A 17 -1.07 -4.92 -4.60
C TRP A 17 -1.25 -4.29 -5.99
N LYS A 18 -2.42 -3.68 -6.23
CA LYS A 18 -2.68 -3.02 -7.51
C LYS A 18 -2.00 -1.66 -7.63
N ILE A 19 -1.98 -0.87 -6.55
CA ILE A 19 -1.33 0.46 -6.53
C ILE A 19 0.19 0.32 -6.76
N LYS A 20 0.81 -0.72 -6.18
CA LYS A 20 2.25 -1.01 -6.32
C LYS A 20 2.71 -1.19 -7.78
N GLN A 21 1.82 -1.56 -8.68
CA GLN A 21 2.13 -1.73 -10.11
C GLN A 21 2.14 -0.42 -10.91
N SER A 22 1.70 0.70 -10.32
CA SER A 22 1.60 1.96 -11.04
C SER A 22 2.99 2.54 -11.32
N PRO A 23 3.33 2.91 -12.57
CA PRO A 23 4.60 3.59 -12.88
C PRO A 23 4.67 5.00 -12.28
N LEU A 24 3.54 5.53 -11.80
CA LEU A 24 3.48 6.82 -11.14
C LEU A 24 3.75 6.71 -9.64
N LEU A 25 3.85 5.51 -9.06
CA LEU A 25 4.06 5.35 -7.62
C LEU A 25 5.51 5.66 -7.25
N THR A 26 5.70 6.48 -6.23
CA THR A 26 7.03 6.80 -5.66
C THR A 26 7.17 6.23 -4.26
N ALA A 27 6.09 6.23 -3.48
CA ALA A 27 6.06 5.62 -2.16
C ALA A 27 4.62 5.28 -1.79
N ILE A 28 4.43 4.18 -1.08
CA ILE A 28 3.17 3.83 -0.43
C ILE A 28 3.39 3.51 1.05
N ARG A 29 2.51 4.03 1.89
CA ARG A 29 2.43 3.65 3.31
C ARG A 29 1.05 3.11 3.62
N VAL A 30 0.99 2.12 4.49
CA VAL A 30 -0.28 1.53 4.93
C VAL A 30 -0.40 1.62 6.44
N PHE A 31 -1.54 2.12 6.93
CA PHE A 31 -1.79 2.26 8.36
C PHE A 31 -3.21 1.79 8.73
N PRO A 32 -3.39 0.93 9.75
CA PRO A 32 -2.35 0.24 10.51
C PRO A 32 -1.69 -0.92 9.74
N GLY A 33 -2.25 -1.34 8.60
CA GLY A 33 -1.75 -2.49 7.84
C GLY A 33 -2.08 -3.84 8.48
N ASN A 34 -1.58 -4.92 7.87
CA ASN A 34 -1.67 -6.28 8.39
C ASN A 34 -0.40 -7.07 8.02
N GLY A 35 -0.24 -8.30 8.50
CA GLY A 35 0.98 -9.10 8.25
C GLY A 35 1.27 -9.41 6.77
N GLY A 36 0.32 -9.16 5.87
CA GLY A 36 0.51 -9.31 4.42
C GLY A 36 0.94 -8.04 3.68
N ILE A 37 1.06 -6.90 4.37
CA ILE A 37 1.41 -5.60 3.77
C ILE A 37 2.55 -4.96 4.57
N PRO A 38 3.67 -4.57 3.95
CA PRO A 38 4.70 -3.82 4.63
C PRO A 38 4.19 -2.45 5.09
N SER A 39 4.67 -1.98 6.24
CA SER A 39 4.27 -0.68 6.80
C SER A 39 4.66 0.50 5.91
N THR A 40 5.75 0.37 5.16
CA THR A 40 6.22 1.36 4.17
C THR A 40 6.91 0.64 3.03
N ASP A 41 6.53 1.00 1.81
CA ASP A 41 7.15 0.53 0.58
C ASP A 41 7.62 1.73 -0.25
N LEU A 42 8.90 1.73 -0.60
CA LEU A 42 9.52 2.69 -1.50
C LEU A 42 9.74 2.00 -2.84
N VAL A 43 9.33 2.66 -3.92
CA VAL A 43 9.53 2.20 -5.31
C VAL A 43 10.76 2.88 -5.88
#